data_AF-A0A2K1XUA0-F1
#
_entry.id   AF-A0A2K1XUA0-F1
#
_cell.length_a   1.000
_cell.length_b   1.000
_cell.length_c   1.000
_cell.angle_alpha   90.00
_cell.angle_beta   90.00
_cell.angle_gamma   90.00
#
_symmetry.space_group_name_H-M   'P 1'
#
loop_
_entity.id
_entity.type
_entity.pdbx_description
1 polymer ?
#
loop_
_entity_poly.entity_id
_entity_poly.type
_entity_poly.pdbx_seq_one_letter_code
_entity_poly.pdbx_strand_id
1 'polypeptide(L)'
;MLLRLLLLLSVLGSSWIGWVNSHQESGEWSCESDEEIRIEAEFKPGFITLDGHADDWKDIDGLDSSLLPALDPDDDKKYTGGKMTVKALHDGNDVFFLLQVDGNYAYTKGDNKKCPSVALMFPIGDEATYHNMGGCKEGTGTCNRKTCKGHEVDIMHFSIGNAIPGRLYGGNPLDNGEGNGGDRFGHLVDLYSWNPHCRYLDGTGPSGNDSSGQNNWKGAWWHSSFNVHSGFVEEDSPYTSDSQKGTYFFEFSRPLRTMDRLQQDAQFTIGGSSKMAVAFWYPVDGNSWHGSGHYSVNCDWIPLDISPGSSMLKASTTGSSGDVASAFALLFSVVSICLSVFVGYRAATRSRNEPYEAVGNL
;
A
#
# COMPACT_ATOMS: atom_id res chain seq x y z
N MET A 1 -19.70 52.55 -8.17
CA MET A 1 -20.52 51.42 -7.68
C MET A 1 -20.01 50.07 -8.20
N LEU A 2 -19.73 49.93 -9.50
CA LEU A 2 -19.15 48.72 -10.10
C LEU A 2 -17.82 48.25 -9.47
N LEU A 3 -16.91 49.19 -9.17
CA LEU A 3 -15.59 48.86 -8.60
C LEU A 3 -15.67 48.29 -7.18
N ARG A 4 -16.66 48.74 -6.38
CA ARG A 4 -16.91 48.19 -5.03
C ARG A 4 -17.55 46.81 -5.10
N LEU A 5 -18.39 46.55 -6.10
CA LEU A 5 -19.02 45.24 -6.32
C LEU A 5 -17.98 44.19 -6.77
N LEU A 6 -17.05 44.57 -7.65
CA LEU A 6 -15.93 43.73 -8.07
C LEU A 6 -14.97 43.39 -6.93
N LEU A 7 -14.66 44.37 -6.05
CA LEU A 7 -13.84 44.14 -4.84
C LEU A 7 -14.52 43.17 -3.84
N LEU A 8 -15.83 43.30 -3.65
CA LEU A 8 -16.61 42.37 -2.82
C LEU A 8 -16.66 40.96 -3.39
N LEU A 9 -16.81 40.81 -4.72
CA LEU A 9 -16.76 39.52 -5.41
C LEU A 9 -15.36 38.87 -5.35
N SER A 10 -14.27 39.65 -5.39
CA SER A 10 -12.92 39.12 -5.20
C SER A 10 -12.61 38.70 -3.76
N VAL A 11 -13.20 39.34 -2.74
CA VAL A 11 -13.05 38.96 -1.33
C VAL A 11 -13.91 37.74 -0.97
N LEU A 12 -15.08 37.61 -1.61
CA LEU A 12 -15.95 36.42 -1.50
C LEU A 12 -15.42 35.24 -2.33
N GLY A 13 -14.67 35.48 -3.40
CA GLY A 13 -14.00 34.45 -4.21
C GLY A 13 -12.71 33.91 -3.57
N SER A 14 -12.04 34.68 -2.72
CA SER A 14 -10.82 34.25 -2.02
C SER A 14 -11.08 33.47 -0.73
N SER A 15 -12.33 33.42 -0.25
CA SER A 15 -12.71 32.70 0.98
C SER A 15 -13.10 31.23 0.76
N TRP A 16 -12.97 30.72 -0.47
CA TRP A 16 -13.28 29.34 -0.85
C TRP A 16 -12.04 28.48 -1.17
N ILE A 17 -10.85 28.95 -0.81
CA ILE A 17 -9.73 28.05 -0.58
C ILE A 17 -9.82 27.69 0.89
N GLY A 18 -10.60 26.66 1.21
CA GLY A 18 -10.52 26.04 2.53
C GLY A 18 -9.07 25.63 2.75
N TRP A 19 -8.36 26.36 3.61
CA TRP A 19 -7.12 25.86 4.20
C TRP A 19 -7.48 24.55 4.86
N VAL A 20 -6.99 23.46 4.30
CA VAL A 20 -7.06 22.16 4.96
C VAL A 20 -6.09 22.27 6.12
N ASN A 21 -6.63 22.39 7.33
CA ASN A 21 -5.86 22.23 8.56
C ASN A 21 -5.39 20.77 8.59
N SER A 22 -4.19 20.50 8.11
CA SER A 22 -3.52 19.24 8.40
C SER A 22 -2.82 19.38 9.74
N HIS A 23 -3.35 18.68 10.75
CA HIS A 23 -2.68 18.47 12.04
C HIS A 23 -2.05 19.72 12.65
N GLN A 24 -2.75 20.87 12.60
CA GLN A 24 -2.35 22.11 13.26
C GLN A 24 -2.98 22.22 14.67
N GLU A 25 -3.20 21.09 15.32
CA GLU A 25 -3.67 21.07 16.69
C GLU A 25 -2.60 21.65 17.60
N SER A 26 -2.97 22.62 18.42
CA SER A 26 -2.09 23.17 19.44
C SER A 26 -2.18 22.32 20.69
N GLY A 27 -1.10 21.66 21.08
CA GLY A 27 -1.04 20.86 22.31
C GLY A 27 -0.19 19.60 22.12
N GLU A 28 -0.01 18.85 23.22
CA GLU A 28 0.52 17.50 23.17
C GLU A 28 -0.63 16.54 22.85
N TRP A 29 -0.52 15.81 21.74
CA TRP A 29 -1.48 14.77 21.39
C TRP A 29 -1.24 13.53 22.26
N SER A 30 -2.28 13.05 22.90
CA SER A 30 -2.28 11.75 23.56
C SER A 30 -3.65 11.10 23.42
N CYS A 31 -3.67 9.78 23.38
CA CYS A 31 -4.87 8.99 23.44
C CYS A 31 -4.56 7.69 24.20
N GLU A 32 -5.57 7.10 24.84
CA GLU A 32 -5.43 5.79 25.46
C GLU A 32 -5.69 4.73 24.37
N SER A 33 -4.61 4.04 23.95
CA SER A 33 -4.73 2.89 23.05
C SER A 33 -4.79 1.61 23.87
N ASP A 34 -5.61 0.67 23.40
CA ASP A 34 -5.79 -0.62 24.09
C ASP A 34 -4.61 -1.55 23.73
N GLU A 35 -3.76 -1.86 24.71
CA GLU A 35 -2.51 -2.62 24.50
C GLU A 35 -2.75 -4.07 24.04
N GLU A 36 -3.99 -4.56 24.13
CA GLU A 36 -4.37 -5.91 23.69
C GLU A 36 -4.63 -6.00 22.18
N ILE A 37 -4.80 -4.87 21.49
CA ILE A 37 -5.10 -4.85 20.05
C ILE A 37 -3.86 -5.25 19.25
N ARG A 38 -4.00 -6.30 18.44
CA ARG A 38 -2.96 -6.78 17.52
C ARG A 38 -3.58 -7.35 16.26
N ILE A 39 -2.85 -7.26 15.15
CA ILE A 39 -3.19 -7.94 13.90
C ILE A 39 -2.14 -9.01 13.67
N GLU A 40 -2.58 -10.25 13.54
CA GLU A 40 -1.72 -11.38 13.21
C GLU A 40 -1.88 -11.74 11.74
N ALA A 41 -0.80 -11.64 10.97
CA ALA A 41 -0.74 -12.17 9.63
C ALA A 41 -0.25 -13.62 9.69
N GLU A 42 -1.18 -14.58 9.69
CA GLU A 42 -0.84 -16.00 9.67
C GLU A 42 -0.31 -16.46 8.30
N PHE A 43 0.53 -17.50 8.30
CA PHE A 43 0.98 -18.15 7.07
C PHE A 43 -0.14 -19.03 6.46
N LYS A 44 -0.65 -18.65 5.28
CA LYS A 44 -1.70 -19.36 4.51
C LYS A 44 -1.38 -19.35 3.01
N PRO A 45 -0.54 -20.28 2.50
CA PRO A 45 -0.12 -20.25 1.10
C PRO A 45 -1.24 -20.64 0.13
N GLY A 46 -1.39 -19.85 -0.94
CA GLY A 46 -2.35 -20.13 -2.03
C GLY A 46 -3.82 -20.04 -1.64
N PHE A 47 -4.12 -19.30 -0.56
CA PHE A 47 -5.44 -19.24 0.04
C PHE A 47 -6.30 -18.08 -0.49
N ILE A 48 -5.69 -16.91 -0.74
CA ILE A 48 -6.40 -15.68 -1.10
C ILE A 48 -6.37 -15.40 -2.60
N THR A 49 -7.51 -14.97 -3.14
CA THR A 49 -7.67 -14.40 -4.47
C THR A 49 -8.04 -12.93 -4.36
N LEU A 50 -7.24 -12.03 -4.93
CA LEU A 50 -7.55 -10.58 -4.93
C LEU A 50 -8.60 -10.25 -5.98
N ASP A 51 -9.87 -10.29 -5.60
CA ASP A 51 -11.01 -10.03 -6.47
C ASP A 51 -12.13 -9.20 -5.80
N GLY A 52 -11.87 -8.68 -4.60
CA GLY A 52 -12.78 -7.89 -3.79
C GLY A 52 -13.77 -8.73 -2.99
N HIS A 53 -13.76 -10.06 -3.09
CA HIS A 53 -14.67 -10.91 -2.32
C HIS A 53 -14.02 -11.39 -1.02
N ALA A 54 -14.84 -11.62 0.00
CA ALA A 54 -14.37 -12.01 1.34
C ALA A 54 -14.58 -13.52 1.64
N ASP A 55 -14.96 -14.32 0.63
CA ASP A 55 -15.38 -15.71 0.82
C ASP A 55 -14.23 -16.63 1.28
N ASP A 56 -13.04 -16.39 0.75
CA ASP A 56 -11.79 -17.03 1.16
C ASP A 56 -11.34 -16.56 2.56
N TRP A 57 -11.65 -15.33 2.97
CA TRP A 57 -11.29 -14.78 4.29
C TRP A 57 -12.15 -15.24 5.48
N LYS A 58 -13.15 -16.10 5.27
CA LYS A 58 -14.14 -16.46 6.30
C LYS A 58 -13.55 -17.09 7.56
N ASP A 59 -12.46 -17.86 7.41
CA ASP A 59 -11.81 -18.61 8.49
C ASP A 59 -10.55 -17.89 9.02
N ILE A 60 -10.36 -16.63 8.63
CA ILE A 60 -9.25 -15.78 9.07
C ILE A 60 -9.75 -14.87 10.19
N ASP A 61 -9.03 -14.84 11.30
CA ASP A 61 -9.36 -13.95 12.41
C ASP A 61 -9.18 -12.48 12.01
N GLY A 62 -10.01 -11.62 12.57
CA GLY A 62 -10.04 -10.20 12.26
C GLY A 62 -10.16 -9.34 13.50
N LEU A 63 -9.60 -8.14 13.42
CA LEU A 63 -9.77 -7.10 14.41
C LEU A 63 -11.01 -6.27 14.08
N ASP A 64 -12.06 -6.41 14.90
CA ASP A 64 -13.29 -5.62 14.78
C ASP A 64 -13.19 -4.32 15.59
N SER A 65 -13.09 -3.19 14.90
CA SER A 65 -12.91 -1.88 15.53
C SER A 65 -14.03 -0.90 15.19
N SER A 66 -14.37 -0.07 16.18
CA SER A 66 -15.10 1.18 15.93
C SER A 66 -14.22 2.13 15.13
N LEU A 67 -14.83 2.92 14.24
CA LEU A 67 -14.14 3.92 13.46
C LEU A 67 -14.35 5.31 14.08
N LEU A 68 -13.29 5.90 14.61
CA LEU A 68 -13.30 7.22 15.26
C LEU A 68 -12.57 8.25 14.40
N PRO A 69 -12.98 9.53 14.38
CA PRO A 69 -12.26 10.54 13.63
C PRO A 69 -10.81 10.65 14.09
N ALA A 70 -9.86 10.68 13.15
CA ALA A 70 -8.44 10.60 13.48
C ALA A 70 -7.89 11.81 14.26
N LEU A 71 -8.51 12.97 14.09
CA LEU A 71 -8.14 14.22 14.78
C LEU A 71 -8.93 14.47 16.07
N ASP A 72 -10.04 13.76 16.25
CA ASP A 72 -11.01 14.05 17.30
C ASP A 72 -11.75 12.76 17.68
N PRO A 73 -11.08 11.82 18.36
CA PRO A 73 -11.51 10.44 18.52
C PRO A 73 -12.53 10.31 19.66
N ASP A 74 -13.47 11.25 19.74
CA ASP A 74 -14.56 11.20 20.70
C ASP A 74 -15.63 10.19 20.24
N ASP A 75 -16.15 9.42 21.19
CA ASP A 75 -17.16 8.38 20.93
C ASP A 75 -18.45 8.92 20.29
N ASP A 76 -18.83 10.18 20.55
CA ASP A 76 -20.02 10.80 19.98
C ASP A 76 -19.86 11.19 18.50
N LYS A 77 -18.63 11.18 17.97
CA LYS A 77 -18.28 11.47 16.57
C LYS A 77 -17.93 10.22 15.76
N LYS A 78 -18.09 9.04 16.37
CA LYS A 78 -17.89 7.74 15.73
C LYS A 78 -18.64 7.64 14.40
N TYR A 79 -18.00 6.99 13.43
CA TYR A 79 -18.64 6.64 12.17
C TYR A 79 -19.93 5.84 12.40
N THR A 80 -21.02 6.32 11.83
CA THR A 80 -22.36 5.79 12.06
C THR A 80 -22.74 4.64 11.12
N GLY A 81 -21.95 4.40 10.08
CA GLY A 81 -22.17 3.31 9.12
C GLY A 81 -21.90 1.92 9.70
N GLY A 82 -21.09 1.83 10.77
CA GLY A 82 -20.84 0.60 11.50
C GLY A 82 -19.38 0.47 11.97
N LYS A 83 -18.83 -0.73 11.86
CA LYS A 83 -17.45 -1.04 12.26
C LYS A 83 -16.58 -1.33 11.04
N MET A 84 -15.27 -1.38 11.26
CA MET A 84 -14.31 -1.95 10.34
C MET A 84 -13.72 -3.23 10.93
N THR A 85 -13.66 -4.29 10.13
CA THR A 85 -12.90 -5.50 10.42
C THR A 85 -11.61 -5.47 9.60
N VAL A 86 -10.46 -5.60 10.26
CA VAL A 86 -9.14 -5.69 9.61
C VAL A 86 -8.62 -7.11 9.74
N LYS A 87 -8.31 -7.75 8.61
CA LYS A 87 -7.67 -9.08 8.57
C LYS A 87 -6.35 -9.02 7.83
N ALA A 88 -5.41 -9.88 8.20
CA ALA A 88 -4.15 -10.03 7.49
C ALA A 88 -3.72 -11.50 7.44
N LEU A 89 -2.94 -11.85 6.41
CA LEU A 89 -2.23 -13.13 6.31
C LEU A 89 -1.04 -12.97 5.35
N HIS A 90 -0.20 -13.98 5.22
CA HIS A 90 0.84 -14.02 4.20
C HIS A 90 1.00 -15.42 3.60
N ASP A 91 1.48 -15.51 2.37
CA ASP A 91 1.76 -16.80 1.71
C ASP A 91 3.25 -17.18 1.73
N GLY A 92 4.06 -16.36 2.41
CA GLY A 92 5.52 -16.50 2.49
C GLY A 92 6.28 -15.67 1.47
N ASN A 93 5.60 -15.13 0.46
CA ASN A 93 6.13 -14.18 -0.50
C ASN A 93 5.45 -12.81 -0.36
N ASP A 94 4.12 -12.81 -0.39
CA ASP A 94 3.27 -11.63 -0.28
C ASP A 94 2.53 -11.63 1.07
N VAL A 95 2.28 -10.43 1.59
CA VAL A 95 1.33 -10.17 2.67
C VAL A 95 0.03 -9.65 2.06
N PHE A 96 -1.09 -10.05 2.66
CA PHE A 96 -2.44 -9.75 2.22
C PHE A 96 -3.19 -9.07 3.35
N PHE A 97 -4.06 -8.13 3.00
CA PHE A 97 -4.94 -7.42 3.92
C PHE A 97 -6.35 -7.39 3.38
N LEU A 98 -7.33 -7.60 4.26
CA LEU A 98 -8.74 -7.35 3.98
C LEU A 98 -9.27 -6.30 4.96
N LEU A 99 -9.90 -5.26 4.42
CA LEU A 99 -10.69 -4.29 5.16
C LEU A 99 -12.16 -4.50 4.84
N GLN A 100 -12.96 -4.87 5.83
CA GLN A 100 -14.41 -4.93 5.72
C GLN A 100 -14.99 -3.72 6.44
N VAL A 101 -15.76 -2.88 5.77
CA VAL A 101 -16.32 -1.66 6.38
C VAL A 101 -17.82 -1.63 6.15
N ASP A 102 -18.58 -1.72 7.23
CA ASP A 102 -20.03 -1.57 7.16
C ASP A 102 -20.37 -0.13 6.74
N GLY A 103 -21.19 0.01 5.72
CA GLY A 103 -21.52 1.33 5.21
C GLY A 103 -22.49 1.24 4.05
N ASN A 104 -23.31 2.26 3.89
CA ASN A 104 -24.16 2.32 2.72
C ASN A 104 -23.32 2.53 1.46
N TYR A 105 -23.83 2.05 0.33
CA TYR A 105 -23.20 2.29 -0.96
C TYR A 105 -23.21 3.79 -1.28
N ALA A 106 -22.06 4.34 -1.65
CA ALA A 106 -21.88 5.73 -2.01
C ALA A 106 -20.85 5.81 -3.15
N TYR A 107 -21.30 6.24 -4.33
CA TYR A 107 -20.43 6.28 -5.49
C TYR A 107 -20.83 7.37 -6.47
N THR A 108 -19.90 8.29 -6.73
CA THR A 108 -20.01 9.27 -7.81
C THR A 108 -18.83 9.11 -8.74
N LYS A 109 -19.08 8.56 -9.93
CA LYS A 109 -18.05 8.31 -10.94
C LYS A 109 -17.22 9.57 -11.23
N GLY A 110 -15.90 9.46 -11.11
CA GLY A 110 -14.97 10.56 -11.35
C GLY A 110 -14.76 11.50 -10.17
N ASP A 111 -15.53 11.37 -9.09
CA ASP A 111 -15.37 12.20 -7.88
C ASP A 111 -14.93 11.32 -6.70
N ASN A 112 -13.61 11.18 -6.55
CA ASN A 112 -13.00 10.41 -5.47
C ASN A 112 -13.46 10.87 -4.08
N LYS A 113 -13.75 12.17 -3.89
CA LYS A 113 -14.18 12.70 -2.59
C LYS A 113 -15.63 12.38 -2.25
N LYS A 114 -16.40 11.91 -3.22
CA LYS A 114 -17.76 11.39 -3.03
C LYS A 114 -17.81 9.87 -3.07
N CYS A 115 -16.66 9.22 -2.98
CA CYS A 115 -16.55 7.77 -2.93
C CYS A 115 -15.73 7.35 -1.71
N PRO A 116 -16.04 6.22 -1.09
CA PRO A 116 -15.21 5.64 -0.04
C PRO A 116 -13.75 5.49 -0.47
N SER A 117 -12.84 5.72 0.46
CA SER A 117 -11.40 5.49 0.26
C SER A 117 -10.79 4.90 1.53
N VAL A 118 -9.75 4.11 1.38
CA VAL A 118 -9.02 3.50 2.50
C VAL A 118 -7.54 3.77 2.39
N ALA A 119 -6.83 3.72 3.52
CA ALA A 119 -5.38 3.71 3.50
C ALA A 119 -4.81 2.75 4.55
N LEU A 120 -3.66 2.18 4.22
CA LEU A 120 -2.79 1.45 5.16
C LEU A 120 -1.50 2.25 5.30
N MET A 121 -1.04 2.46 6.54
CA MET A 121 0.20 3.18 6.83
C MET A 121 1.11 2.34 7.71
N PHE A 122 2.41 2.34 7.41
CA PHE A 122 3.43 1.57 8.11
C PHE A 122 4.63 2.48 8.41
N PRO A 123 5.23 2.41 9.61
CA PRO A 123 6.45 3.14 9.89
C PRO A 123 7.65 2.48 9.20
N ILE A 124 8.56 3.33 8.70
CA ILE A 124 9.87 2.92 8.17
C ILE A 124 10.97 3.44 9.08
N GLY A 125 10.88 4.71 9.45
CA GLY A 125 11.86 5.37 10.30
C GLY A 125 11.61 5.10 11.79
N ASP A 126 12.69 5.03 12.57
CA ASP A 126 12.64 4.72 14.00
C ASP A 126 11.89 5.78 14.83
N GLU A 127 11.75 7.01 14.32
CA GLU A 127 11.06 8.15 14.94
C GLU A 127 9.67 8.40 14.32
N ALA A 128 9.17 7.48 13.49
CA ALA A 128 7.88 7.62 12.84
C ALA A 128 6.71 7.53 13.83
N THR A 129 5.88 8.57 13.84
CA THR A 129 4.67 8.65 14.69
C THR A 129 3.39 8.48 13.88
N TYR A 130 2.39 7.83 14.47
CA TYR A 130 1.08 7.63 13.87
C TYR A 130 0.37 8.96 13.59
N HIS A 131 0.17 9.76 14.65
CA HIS A 131 -0.73 10.92 14.62
C HIS A 131 -0.34 11.95 13.55
N ASN A 132 0.95 12.09 13.24
CA ASN A 132 1.45 13.07 12.26
C ASN A 132 2.12 12.41 11.05
N MET A 133 1.66 11.22 10.63
CA MET A 133 2.11 10.53 9.41
C MET A 133 3.63 10.55 9.23
N GLY A 134 4.36 10.22 10.31
CA GLY A 134 5.82 10.34 10.41
C GLY A 134 6.30 11.28 11.51
N GLY A 135 5.68 12.45 11.68
CA GLY A 135 5.95 13.34 12.80
C GLY A 135 7.08 14.36 12.61
N CYS A 136 7.66 14.47 11.41
CA CYS A 136 8.62 15.54 11.15
C CYS A 136 7.97 16.92 11.36
N LYS A 137 8.64 17.83 12.07
CA LYS A 137 8.11 19.15 12.44
C LYS A 137 8.27 20.23 11.38
N GLU A 138 8.87 19.89 10.24
CA GLU A 138 9.04 20.78 9.10
C GLU A 138 7.71 21.12 8.43
N GLY A 139 7.60 22.35 7.94
CA GLY A 139 6.40 22.82 7.24
C GLY A 139 6.42 22.47 5.75
N THR A 140 5.34 22.86 5.06
CA THR A 140 5.22 22.72 3.60
C THR A 140 6.45 23.30 2.88
N GLY A 141 7.12 22.48 2.09
CA GLY A 141 8.26 22.88 1.26
C GLY A 141 9.59 23.05 2.01
N THR A 142 9.67 22.77 3.32
CA THR A 142 10.93 22.85 4.08
C THR A 142 11.52 21.49 4.44
N CYS A 143 10.74 20.42 4.31
CA CYS A 143 11.20 19.07 4.58
C CYS A 143 12.36 18.66 3.69
N ASN A 144 13.37 18.06 4.32
CA ASN A 144 14.51 17.51 3.62
C ASN A 144 15.11 16.36 4.42
N ARG A 145 15.94 15.54 3.76
CA ARG A 145 16.55 14.36 4.36
C ARG A 145 17.44 14.68 5.58
N LYS A 146 17.93 15.91 5.75
CA LYS A 146 18.74 16.25 6.93
C LYS A 146 17.89 16.48 8.17
N THR A 147 16.67 16.99 8.00
CA THR A 147 15.80 17.40 9.11
C THR A 147 14.68 16.40 9.40
N CYS A 148 14.24 15.62 8.41
CA CYS A 148 13.14 14.68 8.56
C CYS A 148 13.54 13.19 8.52
N LYS A 149 14.83 12.87 8.35
CA LYS A 149 15.26 11.47 8.33
C LYS A 149 14.97 10.80 9.67
N GLY A 150 14.38 9.62 9.65
CA GLY A 150 13.89 8.89 10.81
C GLY A 150 12.38 8.96 10.99
N HIS A 151 11.69 9.86 10.29
CA HIS A 151 10.23 10.03 10.37
C HIS A 151 9.48 9.41 9.18
N GLU A 152 10.13 8.54 8.41
CA GLU A 152 9.55 7.97 7.21
C GLU A 152 8.36 7.04 7.50
N VAL A 153 7.29 7.17 6.72
CA VAL A 153 6.17 6.23 6.66
C VAL A 153 5.88 5.82 5.21
N ASP A 154 5.51 4.56 5.04
CA ASP A 154 4.98 3.95 3.81
C ASP A 154 3.46 3.92 3.91
N ILE A 155 2.77 4.43 2.89
CA ILE A 155 1.32 4.53 2.86
C ILE A 155 0.83 4.01 1.52
N MET A 156 -0.17 3.15 1.57
CA MET A 156 -1.02 2.88 0.42
C MET A 156 -2.35 3.58 0.63
N HIS A 157 -2.83 4.28 -0.39
CA HIS A 157 -4.15 4.89 -0.38
C HIS A 157 -4.93 4.42 -1.61
N PHE A 158 -6.15 3.91 -1.41
CA PHE A 158 -7.03 3.47 -2.48
C PHE A 158 -8.35 4.23 -2.48
N SER A 159 -8.67 4.89 -3.59
CA SER A 159 -9.97 5.53 -3.81
C SER A 159 -10.72 4.91 -4.98
N ILE A 160 -12.01 4.64 -4.76
CA ILE A 160 -12.83 3.89 -5.73
C ILE A 160 -13.50 4.76 -6.79
N GLY A 161 -13.32 6.09 -6.81
CA GLY A 161 -14.14 6.99 -7.65
C GLY A 161 -14.11 6.73 -9.17
N ASN A 162 -13.05 6.08 -9.67
CA ASN A 162 -12.98 5.54 -11.04
C ASN A 162 -12.68 4.04 -11.08
N ALA A 163 -12.72 3.37 -9.93
CA ALA A 163 -12.51 1.94 -9.84
C ALA A 163 -13.79 1.17 -10.20
N ILE A 164 -13.60 -0.02 -10.75
CA ILE A 164 -14.59 -1.00 -11.16
C ILE A 164 -14.55 -2.11 -10.10
N PRO A 165 -15.69 -2.49 -9.50
CA PRO A 165 -15.75 -3.59 -8.55
C PRO A 165 -15.12 -4.86 -9.13
N GLY A 166 -14.34 -5.57 -8.32
CA GLY A 166 -13.69 -6.84 -8.64
C GLY A 166 -12.58 -6.78 -9.70
N ARG A 167 -12.25 -5.60 -10.22
CA ARG A 167 -11.07 -5.41 -11.06
C ARG A 167 -9.82 -5.37 -10.18
N LEU A 168 -8.77 -6.07 -10.61
CA LEU A 168 -7.46 -5.97 -10.01
C LEU A 168 -6.76 -4.66 -10.42
N TYR A 169 -6.36 -3.89 -9.42
CA TYR A 169 -5.54 -2.69 -9.48
C TYR A 169 -4.13 -3.00 -9.01
N GLY A 170 -3.15 -2.23 -9.46
CA GLY A 170 -1.76 -2.36 -9.05
C GLY A 170 -0.85 -1.37 -9.75
N GLY A 171 0.46 -1.52 -9.55
CA GLY A 171 1.47 -0.64 -10.12
C GLY A 171 1.24 -0.36 -11.61
N ASN A 172 1.14 0.93 -11.96
CA ASN A 172 0.85 1.41 -13.30
C ASN A 172 2.00 2.33 -13.76
N PRO A 173 3.04 1.79 -14.39
CA PRO A 173 4.24 2.57 -14.72
C PRO A 173 3.99 3.80 -15.59
N LEU A 174 2.89 3.84 -16.35
CA LEU A 174 2.55 4.98 -17.20
C LEU A 174 2.05 6.16 -16.36
N ASP A 175 1.12 5.91 -15.45
CA ASP A 175 0.49 6.97 -14.65
C ASP A 175 1.41 7.34 -13.46
N ASN A 176 2.07 6.33 -12.87
CA ASN A 176 3.03 6.53 -11.78
C ASN A 176 4.22 7.41 -12.20
N GLY A 177 4.61 7.37 -13.48
CA GLY A 177 5.66 8.23 -14.01
C GLY A 177 5.32 9.73 -13.95
N GLU A 178 4.05 10.09 -13.75
CA GLU A 178 3.63 11.48 -13.53
C GLU A 178 3.78 11.93 -12.06
N GLY A 179 3.83 10.99 -11.10
CA GLY A 179 4.11 11.26 -9.69
C GLY A 179 3.05 12.11 -8.98
N ASN A 180 1.78 12.00 -9.37
CA ASN A 180 0.70 12.87 -8.91
C ASN A 180 -0.50 12.12 -8.27
N GLY A 181 -0.45 10.79 -8.17
CA GLY A 181 -1.51 9.92 -7.64
C GLY A 181 -2.76 9.83 -8.52
N GLY A 182 -2.71 10.44 -9.70
CA GLY A 182 -3.82 10.60 -10.63
C GLY A 182 -3.90 9.45 -11.62
N ASP A 183 -4.17 8.25 -11.13
CA ASP A 183 -4.35 7.09 -12.01
C ASP A 183 -5.57 7.24 -12.92
N ARG A 184 -5.42 6.88 -14.20
CA ARG A 184 -6.55 6.85 -15.14
C ARG A 184 -7.60 5.80 -14.76
N PHE A 185 -7.19 4.76 -14.02
CA PHE A 185 -8.06 3.66 -13.61
C PHE A 185 -7.74 3.19 -12.19
N GLY A 186 -8.63 3.53 -11.25
CA GLY A 186 -8.51 3.16 -9.83
C GLY A 186 -7.30 3.83 -9.17
N HIS A 187 -7.54 4.61 -8.12
CA HIS A 187 -6.50 5.45 -7.51
C HIS A 187 -5.80 4.68 -6.40
N LEU A 188 -5.05 3.63 -6.75
CA LEU A 188 -4.25 2.82 -5.81
C LEU A 188 -2.83 3.39 -5.77
N VAL A 189 -2.66 4.33 -4.87
CA VAL A 189 -1.49 5.21 -4.82
C VAL A 189 -0.49 4.70 -3.79
N ASP A 190 0.73 4.49 -4.24
CA ASP A 190 1.93 4.34 -3.40
C ASP A 190 2.33 5.72 -2.86
N LEU A 191 2.46 5.87 -1.55
CA LEU A 191 2.82 7.14 -0.94
C LEU A 191 3.89 6.98 0.13
N TYR A 192 4.93 7.79 -0.01
CA TYR A 192 5.97 7.95 0.99
C TYR A 192 5.83 9.33 1.66
N SER A 193 6.03 9.41 2.98
CA SER A 193 5.83 10.65 3.73
C SER A 193 6.75 10.79 4.93
N TRP A 194 7.04 12.04 5.30
CA TRP A 194 7.61 12.40 6.60
C TRP A 194 6.62 13.05 7.56
N ASN A 195 5.57 13.65 7.00
CA ASN A 195 4.45 14.30 7.68
C ASN A 195 3.34 14.62 6.64
N PRO A 196 2.15 15.09 7.05
CA PRO A 196 1.03 15.34 6.14
C PRO A 196 1.32 16.37 5.02
N HIS A 197 2.31 17.24 5.21
CA HIS A 197 2.71 18.28 4.26
C HIS A 197 3.80 17.83 3.29
N CYS A 198 4.52 16.77 3.62
CA CYS A 198 5.70 16.29 2.93
C CYS A 198 5.49 14.86 2.48
N ARG A 199 4.62 14.77 1.47
CA ARG A 199 4.14 13.54 0.86
C ARG A 199 4.64 13.45 -0.57
N TYR A 200 4.97 12.24 -0.98
CA TYR A 200 5.49 11.93 -2.28
C TYR A 200 4.69 10.75 -2.82
N LEU A 201 4.15 10.92 -4.03
CA LEU A 201 3.15 10.03 -4.62
C LEU A 201 3.80 9.14 -5.67
N ASP A 202 3.21 7.97 -5.89
CA ASP A 202 3.56 7.00 -6.91
C ASP A 202 5.02 6.54 -6.87
N GLY A 203 5.56 6.31 -5.66
CA GLY A 203 6.95 5.88 -5.48
C GLY A 203 7.99 6.98 -5.66
N THR A 204 7.57 8.22 -5.95
CA THR A 204 8.49 9.37 -6.00
C THR A 204 9.05 9.66 -4.62
N GLY A 205 10.29 10.11 -4.56
CA GLY A 205 10.95 10.54 -3.33
C GLY A 205 11.23 12.04 -3.27
N PRO A 206 11.77 12.54 -2.14
CA PRO A 206 12.12 13.94 -1.92
C PRO A 206 13.01 14.58 -2.98
N SER A 207 13.86 13.79 -3.64
CA SER A 207 14.75 14.26 -4.70
C SER A 207 14.12 14.21 -6.09
N GLY A 208 12.84 13.87 -6.21
CA GLY A 208 12.16 13.62 -7.49
C GLY A 208 12.64 12.34 -8.18
N ASN A 209 13.44 11.51 -7.48
CA ASN A 209 13.80 10.20 -7.98
C ASN A 209 12.65 9.25 -7.69
N ASP A 210 12.23 8.50 -8.69
CA ASP A 210 11.32 7.37 -8.52
C ASP A 210 12.13 6.14 -8.12
N SER A 211 11.65 5.46 -7.08
CA SER A 211 12.00 4.08 -6.82
C SER A 211 11.31 3.24 -7.89
N SER A 212 12.05 2.78 -8.90
CA SER A 212 11.52 1.77 -9.85
C SER A 212 11.04 0.47 -9.15
N GLY A 213 11.22 0.36 -7.83
CA GLY A 213 10.83 -0.73 -6.97
C GLY A 213 9.67 -0.39 -6.04
N GLN A 214 8.77 0.53 -6.43
CA GLN A 214 7.41 0.79 -5.90
C GLN A 214 6.91 -0.39 -5.06
N ASN A 215 6.18 -0.13 -3.98
CA ASN A 215 5.72 -1.15 -3.03
C ASN A 215 4.89 -2.31 -3.63
N ASN A 216 4.60 -2.28 -4.94
CA ASN A 216 4.00 -3.34 -5.74
C ASN A 216 2.64 -3.76 -5.20
N TRP A 217 1.92 -2.79 -4.61
CA TRP A 217 0.56 -3.03 -4.17
C TRP A 217 -0.28 -3.53 -5.33
N LYS A 218 -1.10 -4.51 -5.00
CA LYS A 218 -2.25 -4.92 -5.78
C LYS A 218 -3.47 -4.74 -4.91
N GLY A 219 -4.60 -4.41 -5.50
CA GLY A 219 -5.82 -4.29 -4.75
C GLY A 219 -7.07 -4.49 -5.57
N ALA A 220 -8.14 -4.86 -4.89
CA ALA A 220 -9.47 -5.01 -5.47
C ALA A 220 -10.50 -4.53 -4.44
N TRP A 221 -11.72 -4.25 -4.90
CA TRP A 221 -12.81 -3.88 -4.00
C TRP A 221 -14.15 -4.41 -4.47
N TRP A 222 -15.06 -4.54 -3.51
CA TRP A 222 -16.46 -4.91 -3.74
C TRP A 222 -17.37 -4.24 -2.71
N HIS A 223 -18.68 -4.27 -2.97
CA HIS A 223 -19.70 -3.93 -1.99
C HIS A 223 -20.81 -4.98 -1.99
N SER A 224 -21.24 -5.43 -0.82
CA SER A 224 -22.16 -6.57 -0.69
C SER A 224 -23.55 -6.35 -1.30
N SER A 225 -23.94 -5.11 -1.60
CA SER A 225 -25.22 -4.81 -2.27
C SER A 225 -25.19 -5.00 -3.79
N PHE A 226 -24.03 -5.32 -4.39
CA PHE A 226 -23.93 -5.62 -5.80
C PHE A 226 -24.52 -6.99 -6.10
N ASN A 227 -25.40 -7.04 -7.11
CA ASN A 227 -25.95 -8.29 -7.62
C ASN A 227 -25.22 -8.65 -8.90
N VAL A 228 -24.66 -9.86 -8.97
CA VAL A 228 -23.92 -10.34 -10.14
C VAL A 228 -24.89 -10.59 -11.30
N HIS A 229 -24.99 -9.62 -12.21
CA HIS A 229 -25.54 -9.82 -13.54
C HIS A 229 -24.41 -9.54 -14.52
N SER A 230 -24.14 -10.46 -15.44
CA SER A 230 -22.98 -10.45 -16.33
C SER A 230 -22.86 -9.13 -17.10
N GLY A 231 -21.93 -8.26 -16.68
CA GLY A 231 -21.78 -6.89 -17.18
C GLY A 231 -21.35 -6.78 -18.64
N PHE A 232 -22.31 -6.68 -19.56
CA PHE A 232 -22.08 -6.22 -20.94
C PHE A 232 -22.98 -5.04 -21.35
N VAL A 233 -23.96 -4.66 -20.53
CA VAL A 233 -24.87 -3.52 -20.74
C VAL A 233 -25.00 -2.67 -19.46
N GLU A 234 -25.47 -1.43 -19.59
CA GLU A 234 -25.55 -0.46 -18.47
C GLU A 234 -26.44 -0.95 -17.33
N GLU A 235 -27.47 -1.74 -17.65
CA GLU A 235 -28.36 -2.38 -16.68
C GLU A 235 -27.66 -3.50 -15.87
N ASP A 236 -26.57 -4.05 -16.40
CA ASP A 236 -25.69 -5.03 -15.75
C ASP A 236 -24.45 -4.35 -15.13
N SER A 237 -24.53 -3.02 -14.93
CA SER A 237 -23.50 -2.25 -14.24
C SER A 237 -23.18 -2.91 -12.88
N PRO A 238 -21.90 -3.16 -12.56
CA PRO A 238 -21.52 -3.69 -11.24
C PRO A 238 -21.77 -2.67 -10.13
N TYR A 239 -22.08 -1.42 -10.47
CA TYR A 239 -22.51 -0.38 -9.55
C TYR A 239 -24.01 -0.45 -9.30
N THR A 240 -24.43 -0.13 -8.08
CA THR A 240 -25.84 -0.10 -7.66
C THR A 240 -26.27 1.33 -7.33
N SER A 241 -27.54 1.52 -7.00
CA SER A 241 -28.04 2.82 -6.53
C SER A 241 -27.35 3.23 -5.22
N ASP A 242 -27.13 4.53 -5.05
CA ASP A 242 -26.63 5.08 -3.78
C ASP A 242 -27.53 4.71 -2.60
N SER A 243 -26.96 4.72 -1.40
CA SER A 243 -27.60 4.44 -0.12
C SER A 243 -28.05 2.99 0.11
N GLN A 244 -27.71 2.06 -0.78
CA GLN A 244 -27.97 0.64 -0.53
C GLN A 244 -27.13 0.14 0.65
N LYS A 245 -27.77 -0.47 1.64
CA LYS A 245 -27.08 -1.00 2.83
C LYS A 245 -26.16 -2.14 2.43
N GLY A 246 -24.99 -2.21 3.05
CA GLY A 246 -24.06 -3.31 2.86
C GLY A 246 -22.73 -3.07 3.57
N THR A 247 -21.72 -3.73 3.04
CA THR A 247 -20.36 -3.74 3.56
C THR A 247 -19.43 -3.60 2.37
N TYR A 248 -18.46 -2.70 2.48
CA TYR A 248 -17.36 -2.59 1.55
C TYR A 248 -16.30 -3.62 1.89
N PHE A 249 -15.73 -4.23 0.85
CA PHE A 249 -14.58 -5.10 0.96
C PHE A 249 -13.45 -4.47 0.16
N PHE A 250 -12.30 -4.31 0.79
CA PHE A 250 -11.07 -3.88 0.14
C PHE A 250 -9.99 -4.90 0.42
N GLU A 251 -9.47 -5.50 -0.64
CA GLU A 251 -8.39 -6.45 -0.55
C GLU A 251 -7.11 -5.85 -1.10
N PHE A 252 -6.00 -6.10 -0.43
CA PHE A 252 -4.69 -5.65 -0.87
C PHE A 252 -3.65 -6.75 -0.72
N SER A 253 -2.67 -6.76 -1.60
CA SER A 253 -1.44 -7.51 -1.36
C SER A 253 -0.21 -6.74 -1.80
N ARG A 254 0.93 -7.12 -1.22
CA ARG A 254 2.25 -6.72 -1.68
C ARG A 254 3.29 -7.76 -1.28
N PRO A 255 4.47 -7.77 -1.91
CA PRO A 255 5.61 -8.52 -1.43
C PRO A 255 5.98 -8.15 0.02
N LEU A 256 6.31 -9.15 0.83
CA LEU A 256 6.90 -8.97 2.16
C LEU A 256 8.20 -8.17 2.08
N ARG A 257 8.96 -8.37 1.00
CA ARG A 257 10.16 -7.61 0.66
C ARG A 257 9.98 -6.92 -0.68
N THR A 258 10.08 -5.60 -0.71
CA THR A 258 10.00 -4.84 -1.94
C THR A 258 11.38 -4.67 -2.57
N MET A 259 11.39 -4.23 -3.83
CA MET A 259 12.62 -3.96 -4.57
C MET A 259 13.11 -2.53 -4.38
N ASP A 260 12.47 -1.77 -3.49
CA ASP A 260 12.83 -0.40 -3.20
C ASP A 260 14.25 -0.31 -2.62
N ARG A 261 15.05 0.57 -3.25
CA ARG A 261 16.45 0.82 -2.89
C ARG A 261 16.63 2.13 -2.13
N LEU A 262 15.57 2.92 -2.02
CA LEU A 262 15.58 4.26 -1.44
C LEU A 262 15.05 4.27 0.00
N GLN A 263 14.59 3.13 0.53
CA GLN A 263 14.02 2.98 1.87
C GLN A 263 12.77 3.85 2.06
N GLN A 264 11.95 3.89 1.02
CA GLN A 264 10.63 4.48 0.96
C GLN A 264 9.53 3.47 1.30
N ASP A 265 9.84 2.18 1.26
CA ASP A 265 8.90 1.10 1.51
C ASP A 265 9.16 0.38 2.83
N ALA A 266 8.09 0.11 3.58
CA ALA A 266 8.13 -0.80 4.72
C ALA A 266 8.46 -2.23 4.28
N GLN A 267 9.29 -2.91 5.08
CA GLN A 267 9.73 -4.27 4.80
C GLN A 267 9.30 -5.21 5.92
N PHE A 268 8.59 -6.26 5.56
CA PHE A 268 8.05 -7.23 6.50
C PHE A 268 8.96 -8.46 6.61
N THR A 269 9.11 -8.96 7.83
CA THR A 269 9.95 -10.13 8.13
C THR A 269 9.09 -11.19 8.78
N ILE A 270 9.07 -12.41 8.22
CA ILE A 270 8.41 -13.55 8.84
C ILE A 270 9.05 -13.85 10.20
N GLY A 271 8.23 -14.04 11.23
CA GLY A 271 8.63 -14.14 12.63
C GLY A 271 8.92 -12.79 13.30
N GLY A 272 8.78 -11.68 12.57
CA GLY A 272 8.95 -10.33 13.07
C GLY A 272 7.62 -9.66 13.41
N SER A 273 7.74 -8.53 14.10
CA SER A 273 6.63 -7.61 14.37
C SER A 273 6.90 -6.28 13.67
N SER A 274 5.85 -5.65 13.17
CA SER A 274 5.81 -4.31 12.62
C SER A 274 4.66 -3.54 13.28
N LYS A 275 4.35 -2.37 12.75
CA LYS A 275 3.20 -1.57 13.16
C LYS A 275 2.43 -1.14 11.92
N MET A 276 1.14 -0.94 12.09
CA MET A 276 0.29 -0.44 11.03
C MET A 276 -0.79 0.50 11.56
N ALA A 277 -1.34 1.29 10.66
CA ALA A 277 -2.54 2.07 10.87
C ALA A 277 -3.47 1.92 9.68
N VAL A 278 -4.77 2.03 9.93
CA VAL A 278 -5.81 1.90 8.90
C VAL A 278 -6.73 3.11 8.97
N ALA A 279 -6.94 3.74 7.81
CA ALA A 279 -7.79 4.91 7.69
C ALA A 279 -8.93 4.66 6.69
N PHE A 280 -10.06 5.34 6.93
CA PHE A 280 -11.24 5.29 6.09
C PHE A 280 -11.83 6.67 5.86
N TRP A 281 -12.05 7.03 4.61
CA TRP A 281 -12.79 8.21 4.20
C TRP A 281 -14.14 7.79 3.65
N TYR A 282 -15.19 8.50 4.07
CA TYR A 282 -16.55 8.23 3.62
C TYR A 282 -17.33 9.53 3.42
N PRO A 283 -18.11 9.67 2.34
CA PRO A 283 -18.94 10.85 2.11
C PRO A 283 -20.19 10.84 3.01
N VAL A 284 -20.10 11.51 4.16
CA VAL A 284 -21.22 11.62 5.11
C VAL A 284 -22.31 12.54 4.56
N ASP A 285 -23.56 12.06 4.55
CA ASP A 285 -24.72 12.77 4.04
C ASP A 285 -24.56 13.28 2.58
N GLY A 286 -23.80 12.55 1.76
CA GLY A 286 -23.52 12.91 0.37
C GLY A 286 -22.54 14.07 0.20
N ASN A 287 -21.98 14.60 1.29
CA ASN A 287 -20.94 15.62 1.25
C ASN A 287 -19.59 15.01 0.92
N SER A 288 -18.80 15.73 0.13
CA SER A 288 -17.43 15.32 -0.18
C SER A 288 -16.58 15.30 1.09
N TRP A 289 -15.82 14.22 1.29
CA TRP A 289 -14.84 14.17 2.37
C TRP A 289 -13.61 15.04 2.05
N HIS A 290 -12.84 15.39 3.08
CA HIS A 290 -11.54 16.08 2.94
C HIS A 290 -10.41 15.24 3.53
N GLY A 291 -9.16 15.54 3.15
CA GLY A 291 -8.01 14.67 3.45
C GLY A 291 -7.80 14.38 4.95
N SER A 292 -7.93 15.38 5.82
CA SER A 292 -7.82 15.17 7.27
C SER A 292 -9.06 14.55 7.94
N GLY A 293 -10.20 14.45 7.23
CA GLY A 293 -11.49 14.03 7.79
C GLY A 293 -11.71 12.53 7.75
N HIS A 294 -10.66 11.73 7.96
CA HIS A 294 -10.78 10.28 7.99
C HIS A 294 -11.12 9.75 9.38
N TYR A 295 -11.67 8.55 9.36
CA TYR A 295 -11.78 7.71 10.52
C TYR A 295 -10.59 6.75 10.61
N SER A 296 -10.26 6.34 11.83
CA SER A 296 -9.25 5.32 12.10
C SER A 296 -9.82 4.25 13.03
N VAL A 297 -9.26 3.04 12.92
CA VAL A 297 -9.58 1.89 13.77
C VAL A 297 -8.93 1.97 15.16
N ASN A 298 -7.90 2.79 15.30
CA ASN A 298 -7.19 3.03 16.55
C ASN A 298 -6.59 4.45 16.56
N CYS A 299 -6.27 4.95 17.73
CA CYS A 299 -5.72 6.30 17.90
C CYS A 299 -4.17 6.32 17.96
N ASP A 300 -3.53 5.15 17.88
CA ASP A 300 -2.09 4.96 17.70
C ASP A 300 -1.81 3.73 16.82
N TRP A 301 -0.53 3.46 16.55
CA TRP A 301 -0.05 2.28 15.86
C TRP A 301 -0.62 0.98 16.42
N ILE A 302 -1.11 0.11 15.54
CA ILE A 302 -1.49 -1.26 15.86
C ILE A 302 -0.30 -2.19 15.56
N PRO A 303 0.15 -3.03 16.51
CA PRO A 303 1.11 -4.09 16.23
C PRO A 303 0.63 -5.03 15.13
N LEU A 304 1.51 -5.29 14.16
CA LEU A 304 1.31 -6.26 13.06
C LEU A 304 2.36 -7.35 13.15
N ASP A 305 1.95 -8.55 13.57
CA ASP A 305 2.84 -9.70 13.69
C ASP A 305 2.78 -10.54 12.41
N ILE A 306 3.94 -10.85 11.81
CA ILE A 306 4.02 -11.72 10.64
C ILE A 306 4.40 -13.11 11.11
N SER A 307 3.41 -13.95 11.37
CA SER A 307 3.62 -15.19 12.10
C SER A 307 4.38 -16.23 11.28
N PRO A 308 5.36 -16.94 11.89
CA PRO A 308 5.98 -18.07 11.21
C PRO A 308 4.93 -19.17 11.05
N GLY A 309 4.85 -19.77 9.86
CA GLY A 309 3.95 -20.91 9.66
C GLY A 309 4.24 -22.02 10.67
N SER A 310 3.21 -22.43 11.42
CA SER A 310 3.26 -23.65 12.23
C SER A 310 3.27 -24.83 11.27
N SER A 311 4.47 -25.17 10.81
CA SER A 311 4.64 -26.38 10.01
C SER A 311 4.21 -27.56 10.88
N MET A 312 3.03 -28.12 10.59
CA MET A 312 2.68 -29.50 10.93
C MET A 312 3.55 -30.51 10.13
N LEU A 313 4.77 -30.15 9.72
CA LEU A 313 5.83 -31.13 9.64
C LEU A 313 6.22 -31.45 11.07
N LYS A 314 5.73 -32.61 11.56
CA LYS A 314 6.40 -33.34 12.64
C LYS A 314 7.89 -33.12 12.48
N ALA A 315 8.53 -32.59 13.51
CA ALA A 315 9.98 -32.52 13.62
C ALA A 315 10.54 -33.92 13.36
N SER A 316 10.86 -34.22 12.10
CA SER A 316 11.88 -35.18 11.78
C SER A 316 13.15 -34.49 12.20
N THR A 317 13.65 -34.90 13.36
CA THR A 317 15.06 -34.82 13.78
C THR A 317 15.95 -34.07 12.80
N THR A 318 16.48 -32.94 13.27
CA THR A 318 17.62 -32.19 12.73
C THR A 318 18.60 -33.08 11.97
N GLY A 319 18.40 -33.12 10.65
CA GLY A 319 19.37 -33.57 9.67
C GLY A 319 19.62 -32.41 8.72
N SER A 320 20.82 -31.83 8.80
CA SER A 320 21.33 -30.77 7.92
C SER A 320 20.98 -31.05 6.45
N SER A 321 20.05 -30.28 5.87
CA SER A 321 19.76 -30.30 4.42
C SER A 321 19.95 -28.93 3.76
N GLY A 322 20.30 -27.90 4.53
CA GLY A 322 20.51 -26.53 4.03
C GLY A 322 21.86 -26.27 3.35
N ASP A 323 22.85 -27.16 3.54
CA ASP A 323 24.21 -26.96 2.98
C ASP A 323 24.45 -27.68 1.64
N VAL A 324 23.58 -28.61 1.26
CA VAL A 324 23.85 -29.52 0.14
C VAL A 324 23.64 -28.80 -1.20
N ALA A 325 22.57 -28.01 -1.34
CA ALA A 325 22.29 -27.26 -2.57
C ALA A 325 23.33 -26.16 -2.85
N SER A 326 23.77 -25.44 -1.81
CA SER A 326 24.80 -24.41 -1.90
C SER A 326 26.18 -25.00 -2.22
N ALA A 327 26.51 -26.16 -1.65
CA ALA A 327 27.74 -26.89 -1.98
C ALA A 327 27.73 -27.40 -3.43
N PHE A 328 26.58 -27.90 -3.93
CA PHE A 328 26.45 -28.31 -5.32
C PHE A 328 26.55 -27.13 -6.29
N ALA A 329 25.93 -25.99 -5.98
CA ALA A 329 26.04 -24.78 -6.80
C ALA A 329 27.50 -24.27 -6.89
N LEU A 330 28.24 -24.30 -5.77
CA LEU A 330 29.66 -23.99 -5.76
C LEU A 330 30.46 -24.98 -6.62
N LEU A 331 30.17 -26.28 -6.50
CA LEU A 331 30.87 -27.32 -7.25
C LEU A 331 30.63 -27.21 -8.76
N PHE A 332 29.38 -26.94 -9.17
CA PHE A 332 29.05 -26.71 -10.58
C PHE A 332 29.67 -25.42 -11.13
N SER A 333 29.77 -24.35 -10.33
CA SER A 333 30.42 -23.11 -10.78
C SER A 333 31.93 -23.30 -11.00
N VAL A 334 32.60 -24.03 -10.11
CA VAL A 334 34.02 -24.38 -10.26
C VAL A 334 34.24 -25.27 -11.48
N VAL A 335 33.42 -26.30 -11.68
CA VAL A 335 33.50 -27.18 -12.86
C VAL A 335 33.29 -26.39 -14.15
N SER A 336 32.33 -25.46 -14.17
CA SER A 336 32.07 -24.59 -15.32
C SER A 336 33.26 -23.70 -15.67
N ILE A 337 33.91 -23.11 -14.66
CA ILE A 337 35.13 -22.30 -14.85
C ILE A 337 36.27 -23.16 -15.41
N CYS A 338 36.51 -24.35 -14.84
CA CYS A 338 37.56 -25.26 -15.32
C CYS A 338 37.33 -25.69 -16.78
N LEU A 339 36.09 -26.03 -17.14
CA LEU A 339 35.73 -26.38 -18.53
C LEU A 339 35.91 -25.20 -19.47
N SER A 340 35.53 -23.99 -19.05
CA SER A 340 35.70 -22.77 -19.85
C SER A 340 37.18 -22.45 -20.12
N VAL A 341 38.03 -22.57 -19.10
CA VAL A 341 39.49 -22.41 -19.24
C VAL A 341 40.08 -23.49 -20.15
N PHE A 342 39.65 -24.75 -20.00
CA PHE A 342 40.12 -25.85 -20.84
C PHE A 342 39.72 -25.69 -22.30
N VAL A 343 38.47 -25.30 -22.58
CA VAL A 343 37.99 -25.03 -23.95
C VAL A 343 38.75 -23.83 -24.54
N GLY A 344 38.93 -22.75 -23.78
CA GLY A 344 39.72 -21.59 -24.20
C GLY A 344 41.18 -21.95 -24.51
N TYR A 345 41.82 -22.75 -23.66
CA TYR A 345 43.17 -23.25 -23.88
C TYR A 345 43.27 -24.16 -25.12
N ARG A 346 42.29 -25.06 -25.32
CA ARG A 346 42.25 -25.95 -26.49
C ARG A 346 42.00 -25.19 -27.80
N ALA A 347 41.18 -24.15 -27.77
CA ALA A 347 40.95 -23.26 -28.90
C ALA A 347 42.21 -22.46 -29.26
N ALA A 348 42.90 -21.90 -28.25
CA ALA A 348 44.14 -21.13 -28.43
C ALA A 348 45.34 -22.00 -28.87
N THR A 349 45.36 -23.28 -28.50
CA THR A 349 46.40 -24.23 -28.95
C THR A 349 46.11 -24.81 -30.33
N ARG A 350 44.83 -25.00 -30.71
CA ARG A 350 44.46 -25.35 -32.09
C ARG A 350 44.77 -24.23 -33.09
N SER A 351 44.51 -22.98 -32.74
CA SER A 351 44.82 -21.84 -33.62
C SER A 351 46.31 -21.58 -33.83
N ARG A 352 47.18 -22.16 -32.98
CA ARG A 352 48.65 -22.11 -33.14
C ARG A 352 49.23 -23.18 -34.05
N ASN A 353 48.46 -24.19 -34.45
CA ASN A 353 48.94 -25.35 -35.20
C ASN A 353 48.43 -25.43 -36.65
N GLU A 354 47.71 -24.42 -37.15
CA GLU A 354 47.44 -24.30 -38.58
C GLU A 354 48.55 -23.47 -39.24
N PRO A 355 49.40 -24.07 -40.09
CA PRO A 355 50.26 -23.28 -40.96
C PRO A 355 49.35 -22.55 -41.95
N TYR A 356 49.45 -21.22 -41.96
CA TYR A 356 48.91 -20.39 -43.04
C TYR A 356 49.48 -20.90 -44.37
N GLU A 357 48.69 -21.61 -45.17
CA GLU A 357 48.96 -21.76 -46.59
C GLU A 357 48.71 -20.41 -47.26
N ALA A 358 49.79 -19.77 -47.70
CA ALA A 358 49.71 -18.63 -48.58
C ALA A 358 49.09 -19.08 -49.90
N VAL A 359 47.86 -18.65 -50.18
CA VAL A 359 47.31 -18.70 -51.53
C VAL A 359 48.10 -17.71 -52.37
N GLY A 360 49.05 -18.24 -53.14
CA GLY A 360 49.85 -17.50 -54.09
C GLY A 360 49.06 -17.12 -55.34
N ASN A 361 49.12 -15.82 -55.66
CA ASN A 361 49.19 -15.15 -56.96
C ASN A 361 48.40 -15.72 -58.16
N LEU A 362 47.38 -14.96 -58.61
CA LEU A 362 47.32 -14.30 -59.93
C LEU A 362 46.10 -13.39 -60.04
#